data_AF-A0A535JH08-F1
#
_entry.id   AF-A0A535JH08-F1
#
_cell.length_a   1.000
_cell.length_b   1.000
_cell.length_c   1.000
_cell.angle_alpha   90.00
_cell.angle_beta   90.00
_cell.angle_gamma   90.00
#
_symmetry.space_group_name_H-M   'P 1'
#
loop_
_entity.id
_entity.type
_entity.pdbx_description
1 polymer ?
#
loop_
_entity_poly.entity_id
_entity_poly.type
_entity_poly.pdbx_seq_one_letter_code
_entity_poly.pdbx_strand_id
1 'polypeptide(L)'
;STKWLEIALVSGAIIFDYGRRANAIYPDKELGRAAVRAMRPGPFPLGARGAGRSAKASHGEGAELAGQGGAYREAGPTKILAFVVVNAYGCIVDRAGKIVRGKPAGPVSGRAPAPANTTLSLVVTNQTLDHLQLRSIGRQVHSSMARGIQPFHTRWDGDVNYMVSTQQVANPELDEVTLGELASDAMWDAILASYDS
;
A
#
# COMPACT_ATOMS: atom_id res chain seq x y z
N SER A 1 0.39 -27.02 -9.97
CA SER A 1 1.15 -28.07 -10.68
C SER A 1 2.50 -28.23 -9.99
N THR A 2 3.14 -29.40 -10.10
CA THR A 2 4.49 -29.64 -9.58
C THR A 2 5.57 -29.51 -10.66
N LYS A 3 5.18 -29.21 -11.90
CA LYS A 3 6.14 -28.93 -12.97
C LYS A 3 6.78 -27.58 -12.73
N TRP A 4 8.10 -27.49 -12.92
CA TRP A 4 8.90 -26.30 -12.65
C TRP A 4 8.32 -24.99 -13.23
N LEU A 5 7.85 -25.02 -14.49
CA LEU A 5 7.28 -23.85 -15.18
C LEU A 5 5.82 -23.53 -14.80
N GLU A 6 5.16 -24.37 -14.01
CA GLU A 6 3.74 -24.25 -13.64
C GLU A 6 3.55 -24.09 -12.12
N ILE A 7 4.64 -23.79 -11.40
CA ILE A 7 4.60 -23.46 -9.96
C ILE A 7 3.96 -22.07 -9.81
N ALA A 8 2.90 -21.98 -9.00
CA ALA A 8 2.29 -20.71 -8.67
C ALA A 8 3.20 -19.92 -7.72
N LEU A 9 3.62 -18.73 -8.14
CA LEU A 9 4.40 -17.82 -7.32
C LEU A 9 3.47 -16.88 -6.56
N VAL A 10 3.64 -16.78 -5.25
CA VAL A 10 2.89 -15.86 -4.38
C VAL A 10 3.88 -15.12 -3.51
N SER A 11 3.89 -13.80 -3.62
CA SER A 11 4.60 -12.91 -2.70
C SER A 11 3.62 -12.36 -1.68
N GLY A 12 4.05 -12.27 -0.42
CA GLY A 12 3.21 -11.75 0.66
C GLY A 12 4.02 -10.91 1.63
N ALA A 13 3.32 -9.98 2.26
CA ALA A 13 3.77 -9.16 3.37
C ALA A 13 2.60 -9.01 4.36
N ILE A 14 2.90 -8.58 5.59
CA ILE A 14 1.91 -8.51 6.68
C ILE A 14 1.95 -7.15 7.34
N ILE A 15 0.84 -6.79 7.98
CA ILE A 15 0.79 -5.71 8.97
C ILE A 15 0.65 -6.32 10.37
N PHE A 16 1.14 -5.62 11.39
CA PHE A 16 0.81 -5.94 12.78
C PHE A 16 -0.45 -5.19 13.19
N ASP A 17 -1.57 -5.89 13.33
CA ASP A 17 -2.89 -5.30 13.62
C ASP A 17 -3.46 -5.66 15.00
N TYR A 18 -2.66 -6.30 15.86
CA TYR A 18 -3.03 -6.60 17.24
C TYR A 18 -3.03 -5.34 18.12
N GLY A 19 -3.79 -5.40 19.23
CA GLY A 19 -3.97 -4.26 20.14
C GLY A 19 -5.14 -3.34 19.79
N ARG A 20 -5.68 -3.43 18.57
CA ARG A 20 -6.95 -2.78 18.17
C ARG A 20 -8.19 -3.65 18.37
N ARG A 21 -7.98 -4.94 18.64
CA ARG A 21 -9.01 -5.95 18.79
C ARG A 21 -8.70 -6.82 20.00
N ALA A 22 -9.75 -7.22 20.72
CA ALA A 22 -9.67 -8.02 21.94
C ALA A 22 -9.51 -9.54 21.67
N ASN A 23 -8.83 -9.90 20.57
CA ASN A 23 -8.62 -11.30 20.20
C ASN A 23 -7.29 -11.50 19.47
N ALA A 24 -6.82 -12.74 19.44
CA ALA A 24 -5.58 -13.16 18.80
C ALA A 24 -5.81 -13.88 17.45
N ILE A 25 -6.99 -13.72 16.84
CA ILE A 25 -7.31 -14.35 15.54
C ILE A 25 -6.34 -13.80 14.47
N TYR A 26 -5.95 -14.57 13.46
CA TYR A 26 -5.12 -14.04 12.37
C TYR A 26 -5.55 -14.60 11.02
N PRO A 27 -5.17 -13.93 9.91
CA PRO A 27 -5.39 -14.48 8.57
C PRO A 27 -4.64 -15.80 8.40
N ASP A 28 -5.37 -16.91 8.48
CA ASP A 28 -4.83 -18.24 8.29
C ASP A 28 -4.87 -18.66 6.82
N LYS A 29 -4.47 -19.90 6.56
CA LYS A 29 -4.47 -20.48 5.21
C LYS A 29 -5.87 -20.53 4.60
N GLU A 30 -6.90 -20.75 5.41
CA GLU A 30 -8.29 -20.81 4.92
C GLU A 30 -8.80 -19.44 4.53
N LEU A 31 -8.52 -18.40 5.32
CA LEU A 31 -8.87 -17.03 4.99
C LEU A 31 -8.14 -16.56 3.72
N GLY A 32 -6.86 -16.93 3.56
CA GLY A 32 -6.11 -16.68 2.33
C GLY A 32 -6.76 -17.33 1.10
N ARG A 33 -7.18 -18.60 1.21
CA ARG A 33 -7.92 -19.28 0.12
C ARG A 33 -9.27 -18.65 -0.15
N ALA A 34 -10.00 -18.24 0.88
CA ALA A 34 -11.29 -17.58 0.75
C ALA A 34 -11.14 -16.24 0.00
N ALA A 35 -10.10 -15.46 0.32
CA ALA A 35 -9.79 -14.21 -0.36
C ALA A 35 -9.55 -14.44 -1.86
N VAL A 36 -8.73 -15.43 -2.21
CA VAL A 36 -8.47 -15.81 -3.62
C VAL A 36 -9.77 -16.23 -4.33
N ARG A 37 -10.61 -17.04 -3.69
CA ARG A 37 -11.90 -17.47 -4.28
C ARG A 37 -12.89 -16.34 -4.46
N ALA A 38 -12.81 -15.29 -3.64
CA ALA A 38 -13.69 -14.13 -3.72
C ALA A 38 -13.23 -13.08 -4.76
N MET A 39 -12.05 -13.25 -5.37
CA MET A 39 -11.53 -12.30 -6.35
C MET A 39 -12.46 -12.20 -7.57
N ARG A 40 -12.70 -10.98 -8.03
CA ARG A 40 -13.47 -10.67 -9.23
C ARG A 40 -12.88 -9.41 -9.90
N PRO A 41 -12.93 -9.30 -11.24
CA PRO A 41 -12.50 -8.10 -11.93
C PRO A 41 -13.33 -6.88 -11.52
N GLY A 42 -12.67 -5.71 -11.40
CA GLY A 42 -13.33 -4.43 -11.16
C GLY A 42 -13.22 -3.95 -9.71
N PRO A 43 -14.20 -4.21 -8.83
CA PRO A 43 -14.32 -3.53 -7.55
C PRO A 43 -13.24 -3.94 -6.55
N PHE A 44 -12.58 -2.95 -5.96
CA PHE A 44 -11.71 -3.11 -4.80
C PHE A 44 -12.37 -2.42 -3.59
N PRO A 45 -12.68 -3.16 -2.51
CA PRO A 45 -13.34 -2.57 -1.35
C PRO A 45 -12.38 -1.67 -0.55
N LEU A 46 -12.82 -0.46 -0.21
CA LEU A 46 -12.03 0.55 0.51
C LEU A 46 -12.32 0.54 2.03
N GLY A 47 -11.46 1.19 2.81
CA GLY A 47 -11.59 1.34 4.25
C GLY A 47 -11.27 0.07 5.04
N ALA A 48 -12.03 -0.19 6.12
CA ALA A 48 -11.83 -1.30 7.06
C ALA A 48 -12.27 -2.67 6.49
N ARG A 49 -11.63 -3.07 5.38
CA ARG A 49 -11.88 -4.29 4.60
C ARG A 49 -10.59 -5.06 4.42
N GLY A 50 -10.67 -6.36 4.15
CA GLY A 50 -9.51 -7.21 3.85
C GLY A 50 -8.38 -7.06 4.87
N ALA A 51 -7.16 -6.81 4.38
CA ALA A 51 -5.98 -6.56 5.21
C ALA A 51 -6.07 -5.24 5.98
N GLY A 52 -6.86 -4.27 5.50
CA GLY A 52 -7.14 -3.00 6.17
C GLY A 52 -8.09 -3.11 7.37
N ARG A 53 -8.62 -4.30 7.70
CA ARG A 53 -9.71 -4.45 8.68
C ARG A 53 -9.46 -3.81 10.04
N SER A 54 -8.23 -3.90 10.56
CA SER A 54 -7.82 -3.30 11.84
C SER A 54 -6.59 -2.39 11.69
N ALA A 55 -6.30 -1.94 10.47
CA ALA A 55 -5.17 -1.07 10.19
C ALA A 55 -5.38 0.33 10.81
N LYS A 56 -4.27 1.02 11.10
CA LYS A 56 -4.30 2.33 11.76
C LYS A 56 -3.28 3.30 11.19
N ALA A 57 -3.58 4.59 11.30
CA ALA A 57 -2.59 5.64 11.14
C ALA A 57 -2.21 6.18 12.52
N SER A 58 -0.93 6.49 12.70
CA SER A 58 -0.33 6.92 13.95
C SER A 58 -0.24 5.85 15.05
N HIS A 59 0.27 6.24 16.20
CA HIS A 59 0.60 5.39 17.34
C HIS A 59 0.23 6.06 18.68
N GLY A 60 0.20 5.25 19.75
CA GLY A 60 -0.20 5.73 21.08
C GLY A 60 -1.63 6.29 21.08
N GLU A 61 -1.84 7.37 21.83
CA GLU A 61 -3.13 8.07 21.92
C GLU A 61 -3.53 8.78 20.61
N GLY A 62 -2.56 9.05 19.72
CA GLY A 62 -2.81 9.66 18.42
C GLY A 62 -3.31 8.68 17.36
N ALA A 63 -3.34 7.38 17.67
CA ALA A 63 -3.67 6.35 16.69
C ALA A 63 -5.17 6.37 16.34
N GLU A 64 -5.50 6.42 15.05
CA GLU A 64 -6.86 6.32 14.52
C GLU A 64 -7.00 5.13 13.56
N LEU A 65 -8.23 4.63 13.36
CA LEU A 65 -8.47 3.59 12.36
C LEU A 65 -8.21 4.14 10.96
N ALA A 66 -7.47 3.37 10.16
CA ALA A 66 -7.29 3.60 8.74
C ALA A 66 -7.86 2.38 8.00
N GLY A 67 -7.21 1.92 6.95
CA GLY A 67 -7.73 0.81 6.18
C GLY A 67 -6.92 0.51 4.93
N GLN A 68 -7.60 -0.07 3.94
CA GLN A 68 -7.07 -0.29 2.61
C GLN A 68 -7.68 0.68 1.61
N GLY A 69 -6.86 1.19 0.71
CA GLY A 69 -7.24 2.15 -0.31
C GLY A 69 -6.82 1.73 -1.70
N GLY A 70 -7.46 2.31 -2.71
CA GLY A 70 -7.23 2.00 -4.11
C GLY A 70 -7.49 3.22 -4.98
N ALA A 71 -6.71 3.38 -6.05
CA ALA A 71 -6.87 4.43 -7.04
C ALA A 71 -6.53 3.94 -8.44
N TYR A 72 -7.13 4.60 -9.43
CA TYR A 72 -6.94 4.30 -10.85
C TYR A 72 -6.57 5.59 -11.59
N ARG A 73 -5.57 5.49 -12.49
CA ARG A 73 -5.21 6.54 -13.44
C ARG A 73 -4.98 5.93 -14.82
N GLU A 74 -5.17 6.75 -15.84
CA GLU A 74 -5.03 6.35 -17.24
C GLU A 74 -4.34 7.47 -18.03
N ALA A 75 -3.39 7.10 -18.89
CA ALA A 75 -2.68 8.00 -19.79
C ALA A 75 -2.54 7.31 -21.15
N GLY A 76 -3.43 7.67 -22.09
CA GLY A 76 -3.55 6.97 -23.37
C GLY A 76 -3.82 5.47 -23.15
N PRO A 77 -3.03 4.55 -23.74
CA PRO A 77 -3.20 3.11 -23.54
C PRO A 77 -2.70 2.61 -22.17
N THR A 78 -1.92 3.43 -21.45
CA THR A 78 -1.33 3.04 -20.16
C THR A 78 -2.35 3.20 -19.03
N LYS A 79 -2.55 2.12 -18.27
CA LYS A 79 -3.41 2.04 -17.09
C LYS A 79 -2.56 1.82 -15.86
N ILE A 80 -2.88 2.54 -14.79
CA ILE A 80 -2.15 2.48 -13.52
C ILE A 80 -3.17 2.27 -12.40
N LEU A 81 -2.99 1.19 -11.65
CA LEU A 81 -3.73 0.89 -10.43
C LEU A 81 -2.78 0.98 -9.25
N ALA A 82 -3.16 1.72 -8.21
CA ALA A 82 -2.44 1.78 -6.95
C ALA A 82 -3.33 1.25 -5.83
N PHE A 83 -2.78 0.40 -4.98
CA PHE A 83 -3.43 -0.12 -3.79
C PHE A 83 -2.53 0.03 -2.58
N VAL A 84 -3.11 0.27 -1.41
CA VAL A 84 -2.36 0.43 -0.17
C VAL A 84 -3.14 -0.10 1.02
N VAL A 85 -2.44 -0.60 2.03
CA VAL A 85 -2.94 -0.89 3.37
C VAL A 85 -2.14 -0.03 4.34
N VAL A 86 -2.79 0.94 4.97
CA VAL A 86 -2.11 1.91 5.83
C VAL A 86 -2.19 1.47 7.29
N ASN A 87 -1.13 0.82 7.78
CA ASN A 87 -0.90 0.55 9.20
C ASN A 87 0.35 1.29 9.69
N ALA A 88 0.44 2.59 9.43
CA ALA A 88 1.67 3.36 9.58
C ALA A 88 1.91 3.86 11.02
N TYR A 89 3.19 4.01 11.39
CA TYR A 89 3.59 4.76 12.59
C TYR A 89 3.24 6.24 12.48
N GLY A 90 3.30 6.78 11.26
CA GLY A 90 2.94 8.15 10.93
C GLY A 90 1.45 8.39 10.70
N CYS A 91 1.09 9.67 10.63
CA CYS A 91 -0.25 10.14 10.27
C CYS A 91 -0.40 10.27 8.75
N ILE A 92 -1.64 10.28 8.27
CA ILE A 92 -1.96 10.51 6.86
C ILE A 92 -2.14 12.01 6.64
N VAL A 93 -1.52 12.52 5.58
CA VAL A 93 -1.48 13.93 5.21
C VAL A 93 -2.04 14.10 3.80
N ASP A 94 -2.93 15.08 3.62
CA ASP A 94 -3.45 15.45 2.31
C ASP A 94 -2.48 16.35 1.52
N ARG A 95 -2.85 16.65 0.27
CA ARG A 95 -2.02 17.47 -0.63
C ARG A 95 -1.91 18.93 -0.20
N ALA A 96 -2.78 19.41 0.68
CA ALA A 96 -2.67 20.74 1.28
C ALA A 96 -1.74 20.75 2.51
N GLY A 97 -1.15 19.60 2.87
CA GLY A 97 -0.32 19.44 4.06
C GLY A 97 -1.13 19.30 5.34
N LYS A 98 -2.46 19.13 5.26
CA LYS A 98 -3.31 18.94 6.43
C LYS A 98 -3.29 17.47 6.82
N ILE A 99 -3.19 17.24 8.13
CA ILE A 99 -3.33 15.91 8.70
C ILE A 99 -4.80 15.51 8.66
N VAL A 100 -5.09 14.42 7.96
CA VAL A 100 -6.44 13.93 7.69
C VAL A 100 -6.77 12.64 8.43
N ARG A 101 -5.75 11.87 8.87
CA ARG A 101 -5.97 10.67 9.69
C ARG A 101 -4.82 10.38 10.64
N GLY A 102 -5.15 10.09 11.89
CA GLY A 102 -4.16 9.88 12.95
C GLY A 102 -3.53 11.20 13.37
N LYS A 103 -3.29 11.38 14.67
CA LYS A 103 -2.70 12.61 15.20
C LYS A 103 -1.19 12.42 15.34
N PRO A 104 -0.36 13.44 15.06
CA PRO A 104 1.05 13.40 15.44
C PRO A 104 1.15 13.14 16.93
N ALA A 105 1.66 11.98 17.30
CA ALA A 105 2.14 11.78 18.65
C ALA A 105 3.54 12.43 18.71
N GLY A 106 3.79 13.22 19.75
CA GLY A 106 5.11 13.83 19.97
C GLY A 106 6.21 12.76 20.05
N PRO A 107 7.49 13.15 19.92
CA PRO A 107 8.60 12.22 20.00
C PRO A 107 8.54 11.43 21.31
N VAL A 108 8.35 10.12 21.22
CA VAL A 108 8.25 9.26 22.40
C VAL A 108 9.67 8.99 22.92
N SER A 109 10.08 9.70 23.98
CA SER A 109 11.41 9.53 24.58
C SER A 109 11.59 8.12 25.16
N GLY A 110 12.72 7.47 24.87
CA GLY A 110 13.10 6.22 25.53
C GLY A 110 12.33 4.97 25.11
N ARG A 111 11.53 5.02 24.03
CA ARG A 111 10.79 3.84 23.57
C ARG A 111 11.70 2.89 22.79
N ALA A 112 11.83 1.66 23.29
CA ALA A 112 12.44 0.58 22.52
C ALA A 112 11.62 0.31 21.25
N PRO A 113 12.26 0.01 20.11
CA PRO A 113 11.53 -0.37 18.90
C PRO A 113 10.62 -1.56 19.13
N ALA A 114 9.31 -1.36 18.93
CA ALA A 114 8.35 -2.43 18.84
C ALA A 114 7.85 -2.48 17.38
N PRO A 115 8.12 -3.56 16.62
CA PRO A 115 7.62 -3.70 15.26
C PRO A 115 6.10 -3.87 15.30
N ALA A 116 5.38 -2.77 15.14
CA ALA A 116 3.92 -2.73 15.29
C ALA A 116 3.22 -1.96 14.16
N ASN A 117 3.99 -1.46 13.19
CA ASN A 117 3.48 -0.63 12.10
C ASN A 117 4.11 -1.09 10.77
N THR A 118 3.38 -0.96 9.67
CA THR A 118 3.76 -1.37 8.32
C THR A 118 2.79 -0.78 7.32
N THR A 119 3.27 -0.15 6.26
CA THR A 119 2.46 0.19 5.09
C THR A 119 2.74 -0.80 3.97
N LEU A 120 1.71 -1.43 3.43
CA LEU A 120 1.82 -2.33 2.29
C LEU A 120 1.26 -1.65 1.06
N SER A 121 2.01 -1.60 -0.03
CA SER A 121 1.57 -0.97 -1.27
C SER A 121 1.81 -1.84 -2.50
N LEU A 122 0.95 -1.68 -3.49
CA LEU A 122 1.04 -2.34 -4.79
C LEU A 122 0.69 -1.33 -5.88
N VAL A 123 1.57 -1.19 -6.87
CA VAL A 123 1.24 -0.54 -8.13
C VAL A 123 1.24 -1.57 -9.24
N VAL A 124 0.17 -1.58 -10.04
CA VAL A 124 0.03 -2.40 -11.24
C VAL A 124 -0.10 -1.46 -12.44
N THR A 125 0.76 -1.64 -13.44
CA THR A 125 0.63 -0.98 -14.75
C THR A 125 0.52 -2.01 -15.86
N ASN A 126 -0.11 -1.64 -16.97
CA ASN A 126 -0.11 -2.45 -18.18
C ASN A 126 1.04 -2.10 -19.14
N GLN A 127 1.81 -1.06 -18.86
CA GLN A 127 2.94 -0.62 -19.69
C GLN A 127 4.10 -1.60 -19.66
N THR A 128 4.68 -1.85 -20.82
CA THR A 128 5.85 -2.70 -21.00
C THR A 128 7.06 -2.03 -20.36
N LEU A 129 7.68 -2.70 -19.40
CA LEU A 129 8.79 -2.18 -18.61
C LEU A 129 9.82 -3.27 -18.35
N ASP A 130 11.09 -2.95 -18.46
CA ASP A 130 12.15 -3.86 -18.02
C ASP A 130 12.28 -3.91 -16.49
N HIS A 131 13.11 -4.83 -15.99
CA HIS A 131 13.32 -5.01 -14.55
C HIS A 131 13.97 -3.81 -13.86
N LEU A 132 14.81 -3.04 -14.56
CA LEU A 132 15.48 -1.87 -14.01
C LEU A 132 14.49 -0.72 -13.87
N GLN A 133 13.66 -0.47 -14.89
CA GLN A 133 12.58 0.50 -14.89
C GLN A 133 11.57 0.20 -13.78
N LEU A 134 11.09 -1.05 -13.67
CA LEU A 134 10.18 -1.46 -12.59
C LEU A 134 10.77 -1.20 -11.20
N ARG A 135 12.06 -1.50 -11.00
CA ARG A 135 12.74 -1.30 -9.72
C ARG A 135 13.00 0.18 -9.43
N SER A 136 13.27 0.98 -10.45
CA SER A 136 13.48 2.41 -10.36
C SER A 136 12.17 3.12 -10.00
N ILE A 137 11.12 2.95 -10.80
CA ILE A 137 9.77 3.48 -10.54
C ILE A 137 9.25 2.99 -9.19
N GLY A 138 9.41 1.70 -8.87
CA GLY A 138 8.96 1.14 -7.60
C GLY A 138 9.61 1.81 -6.38
N ARG A 139 10.89 2.22 -6.46
CA ARG A 139 11.54 3.00 -5.41
C ARG A 139 11.03 4.43 -5.37
N GLN A 140 10.88 5.09 -6.53
CA GLN A 140 10.35 6.44 -6.62
C GLN A 140 8.96 6.54 -5.99
N VAL A 141 8.03 5.65 -6.38
CA VAL A 141 6.67 5.61 -5.82
C VAL A 141 6.72 5.40 -4.31
N HIS A 142 7.52 4.43 -3.85
CA HIS A 142 7.61 4.15 -2.42
C HIS A 142 8.13 5.36 -1.63
N SER A 143 9.19 6.02 -2.08
CA SER A 143 9.68 7.26 -1.48
C SER A 143 8.64 8.39 -1.53
N SER A 144 7.87 8.49 -2.62
CA SER A 144 6.85 9.53 -2.79
C SER A 144 5.72 9.44 -1.75
N MET A 145 5.50 8.26 -1.15
CA MET A 145 4.48 8.04 -0.12
C MET A 145 4.76 8.84 1.15
N ALA A 146 6.01 9.25 1.40
CA ALA A 146 6.37 10.14 2.50
C ALA A 146 5.68 11.53 2.41
N ARG A 147 5.15 11.90 1.24
CA ARG A 147 4.30 13.10 1.11
C ARG A 147 2.95 12.90 1.82
N GLY A 148 2.37 11.71 1.69
CA GLY A 148 1.05 11.36 2.23
C GLY A 148 1.05 10.64 3.57
N ILE A 149 2.19 10.12 4.03
CA ILE A 149 2.35 9.47 5.34
C ILE A 149 3.54 10.10 6.05
N GLN A 150 3.34 10.62 7.26
CA GLN A 150 4.38 11.38 7.98
C GLN A 150 4.44 11.04 9.48
N PRO A 151 5.60 10.59 10.00
CA PRO A 151 6.78 10.13 9.25
C PRO A 151 6.53 8.80 8.51
N PHE A 152 7.39 8.47 7.55
CA PHE A 152 7.36 7.24 6.76
C PHE A 152 8.75 6.61 6.69
N HIS A 153 8.87 5.30 6.43
CA HIS A 153 10.13 4.55 6.46
C HIS A 153 10.86 4.64 7.81
N THR A 154 10.11 4.70 8.91
CA THR A 154 10.74 4.69 10.23
C THR A 154 11.30 3.31 10.54
N ARG A 155 12.23 3.20 11.51
CA ARG A 155 12.71 1.90 12.00
C ARG A 155 11.59 1.05 12.65
N TRP A 156 10.45 1.66 12.95
CA TRP A 156 9.27 0.98 13.51
C TRP A 156 8.28 0.52 12.46
N ASP A 157 8.50 0.88 11.19
CA ASP A 157 7.68 0.49 10.06
C ASP A 157 8.34 -0.64 9.25
N GLY A 158 7.54 -1.63 8.88
CA GLY A 158 7.91 -2.70 7.96
C GLY A 158 7.50 -2.43 6.52
N ASP A 159 7.67 -1.20 6.02
CA ASP A 159 7.07 -0.75 4.75
C ASP A 159 7.53 -1.59 3.53
N VAL A 160 6.57 -2.06 2.74
CA VAL A 160 6.81 -2.88 1.54
C VAL A 160 6.01 -2.35 0.35
N ASN A 161 6.70 -2.15 -0.78
CA ASN A 161 6.07 -1.81 -2.05
C ASN A 161 6.33 -2.88 -3.12
N TYR A 162 5.27 -3.25 -3.84
CA TYR A 162 5.32 -4.08 -5.04
C TYR A 162 5.02 -3.22 -6.28
N MET A 163 5.86 -3.32 -7.30
CA MET A 163 5.62 -2.72 -8.61
C MET A 163 5.48 -3.85 -9.64
N VAL A 164 4.36 -3.88 -10.35
CA VAL A 164 3.99 -4.96 -11.28
C VAL A 164 3.65 -4.36 -12.64
N SER A 165 4.20 -4.96 -13.69
CA SER A 165 3.76 -4.71 -15.06
C SER A 165 3.09 -5.96 -15.63
N THR A 166 1.94 -5.80 -16.30
CA THR A 166 1.31 -6.88 -17.08
C THR A 166 1.85 -6.97 -18.51
N GLN A 167 2.78 -6.09 -18.91
CA GLN A 167 3.48 -6.13 -20.21
C GLN A 167 2.53 -6.16 -21.44
N GLN A 168 1.45 -5.39 -21.40
CA GLN A 168 0.39 -5.45 -22.43
C GLN A 168 0.52 -4.36 -23.50
N VAL A 169 1.02 -3.17 -23.14
CA VAL A 169 1.10 -2.02 -24.05
C VAL A 169 2.50 -1.44 -24.09
N ALA A 170 2.96 -1.00 -25.25
CA ALA A 170 4.10 -0.09 -25.37
C ALA A 170 3.54 1.33 -25.51
N ASN A 171 4.07 2.28 -24.76
CA ASN A 171 3.65 3.67 -24.83
C ASN A 171 4.88 4.58 -24.90
N PRO A 172 5.38 4.89 -26.11
CA PRO A 172 6.57 5.74 -26.30
C PRO A 172 6.38 7.18 -25.82
N GLU A 173 5.14 7.64 -25.68
CA GLU A 173 4.81 8.99 -25.21
C GLU A 173 4.86 9.12 -23.67
N LEU A 174 4.92 7.98 -22.95
CA LEU A 174 4.98 7.96 -21.49
C LEU A 174 6.32 7.40 -21.03
N ASP A 175 7.27 8.29 -20.79
CA ASP A 175 8.58 7.94 -20.26
C ASP A 175 8.54 7.46 -18.80
N GLU A 176 9.67 6.94 -18.33
CA GLU A 176 9.79 6.37 -16.98
C GLU A 176 9.47 7.40 -15.88
N VAL A 177 9.88 8.66 -16.08
CA VAL A 177 9.68 9.74 -15.12
C VAL A 177 8.19 10.07 -14.99
N THR A 178 7.52 10.31 -16.12
CA THR A 178 6.10 10.65 -16.16
C THR A 178 5.24 9.51 -15.64
N LEU A 179 5.58 8.26 -15.98
CA LEU A 179 4.91 7.09 -15.42
C LEU A 179 5.09 7.02 -13.89
N GLY A 180 6.31 7.28 -13.40
CA GLY A 180 6.61 7.32 -11.97
C GLY A 180 5.83 8.42 -11.23
N GLU A 181 5.67 9.60 -11.82
CA GLU A 181 4.86 10.70 -11.27
C GLU A 181 3.37 10.33 -11.18
N LEU A 182 2.80 9.83 -12.28
CA LEU A 182 1.40 9.38 -12.31
C LEU A 182 1.15 8.25 -11.30
N ALA A 183 2.06 7.29 -11.19
CA ALA A 183 1.98 6.21 -10.21
C ALA A 183 2.11 6.72 -8.77
N SER A 184 2.99 7.70 -8.53
CA SER A 184 3.16 8.35 -7.22
C SER A 184 1.90 9.10 -6.79
N ASP A 185 1.24 9.77 -7.73
CA ASP A 185 -0.02 10.47 -7.45
C ASP A 185 -1.21 9.54 -7.29
N ALA A 186 -1.28 8.45 -8.08
CA ALA A 186 -2.24 7.37 -7.85
C ALA A 186 -2.05 6.77 -6.45
N MET A 187 -0.82 6.56 -6.01
CA MET A 187 -0.54 6.05 -4.68
C MET A 187 -1.00 7.01 -3.58
N TRP A 188 -0.81 8.32 -3.74
CA TRP A 188 -1.32 9.30 -2.78
C TRP A 188 -2.86 9.30 -2.74
N ASP A 189 -3.53 9.19 -3.90
CA ASP A 189 -4.99 9.03 -3.94
C ASP A 189 -5.44 7.76 -3.21
N ALA A 190 -4.74 6.65 -3.39
CA ALA A 190 -5.02 5.40 -2.70
C ALA A 190 -4.82 5.54 -1.17
N ILE A 191 -3.78 6.27 -0.73
CA ILE A 191 -3.56 6.57 0.69
C ILE A 191 -4.74 7.37 1.27
N LEU A 192 -5.23 8.38 0.56
CA LEU A 192 -6.37 9.17 1.02
C LEU A 192 -7.67 8.35 1.04
N ALA A 193 -7.87 7.49 0.05
CA ALA A 193 -9.01 6.56 0.00
C ALA A 193 -8.96 5.44 1.05
N SER A 194 -7.89 5.33 1.86
CA SER A 194 -7.72 4.23 2.82
C SER A 194 -8.55 4.37 4.09
N TYR A 195 -9.02 5.58 4.41
CA TYR A 195 -9.78 5.87 5.63
C TYR A 195 -11.17 6.46 5.37
N ASP A 196 -11.49 6.78 4.11
CA ASP A 196 -12.82 7.26 3.72
C ASP A 196 -13.77 6.07 3.61
N SER A 197 -14.73 5.98 4.53
CA SER A 197 -15.87 5.03 4.47
C SER A 197 -17.09 5.58 5.16
#